data_AF-A0A2N0AG58-F1
#
_entry.id   AF-A0A2N0AG58-F1
#
_cell.length_a   1.000
_cell.length_b   1.000
_cell.length_c   1.000
_cell.angle_alpha   90.00
_cell.angle_beta   90.00
_cell.angle_gamma   90.00
#
_symmetry.space_group_name_H-M   'P 1'
#
loop_
_entity.id
_entity.type
_entity.pdbx_description
1 polymer ?
#
loop_
_entity_poly.entity_id
_entity_poly.type
_entity_poly.pdbx_seq_one_letter_code
_entity_poly.pdbx_strand_id
1 'polypeptide(L)'
;MKGFLKKQNFGFGKNGKEFDGTYWSDIYGNGLDVDGSYNAKQHAEYLKALFQLMEIPVYKIADFGFGKAILLREMVKSFSPVKVFAVDASKEAYEDLKKKDWVKRSDKFHIFHESLETLKLPKLEKEPVELGICNSVIQYLPDSMIPGVLEKMAKYCNYLYFTVPTNEDYSVMKEEMNFTDPYAFSRSKKKYRKWISRDFEIVGYNLLQSKWLGEKGFKEDFFRI
;
A
#
# COMPACT_ATOMS: atom_id res chain seq x y z
N MET A 1 0.19 -31.13 -27.05
CA MET A 1 0.05 -30.87 -25.60
C MET A 1 -0.47 -29.45 -25.40
N LYS A 2 -1.77 -29.29 -25.15
CA LYS A 2 -2.33 -27.99 -24.74
C LYS A 2 -1.93 -27.79 -23.27
N GLY A 3 -0.94 -26.93 -23.02
CA GLY A 3 -0.58 -26.55 -21.67
C GLY A 3 -1.82 -25.96 -20.99
N PHE A 4 -2.23 -26.56 -19.87
CA PHE A 4 -3.20 -25.95 -18.97
C PHE A 4 -2.59 -24.63 -18.49
N LEU A 5 -2.95 -23.53 -19.15
CA LEU A 5 -2.80 -22.20 -18.58
C LEU A 5 -3.65 -22.19 -17.31
N LYS A 6 -3.02 -22.39 -16.15
CA LYS A 6 -3.67 -22.14 -14.86
C LYS A 6 -4.20 -20.71 -14.94
N LYS A 7 -5.54 -20.55 -14.89
CA LYS A 7 -6.15 -19.24 -14.69
C LYS A 7 -5.51 -18.66 -13.43
N GLN A 8 -4.87 -17.52 -13.61
CA GLN A 8 -4.25 -16.82 -12.51
C GLN A 8 -5.36 -16.06 -11.79
N ASN A 9 -5.66 -16.49 -10.57
CA ASN A 9 -6.65 -15.83 -9.73
C ASN A 9 -5.98 -14.63 -9.08
N PHE A 10 -6.40 -13.42 -9.45
CA PHE A 10 -5.91 -12.15 -8.90
C PHE A 10 -6.83 -11.64 -7.81
N GLY A 11 -6.29 -10.93 -6.81
CA GLY A 11 -7.10 -10.44 -5.68
C GLY A 11 -7.49 -11.53 -4.67
N PHE A 12 -6.71 -12.60 -4.58
CA PHE A 12 -6.88 -13.68 -3.61
C PHE A 12 -5.69 -13.74 -2.65
N GLY A 13 -5.93 -14.13 -1.40
CA GLY A 13 -4.87 -14.43 -0.45
C GLY A 13 -4.16 -15.74 -0.77
N LYS A 14 -3.07 -16.02 -0.04
CA LYS A 14 -2.28 -17.27 -0.10
C LYS A 14 -3.14 -18.53 0.05
N ASN A 15 -4.18 -18.47 0.87
CA ASN A 15 -5.14 -19.55 1.09
C ASN A 15 -6.12 -19.77 -0.07
N GLY A 16 -6.02 -18.98 -1.16
CA GLY A 16 -6.89 -19.06 -2.32
C GLY A 16 -8.29 -18.48 -2.11
N LYS A 17 -8.50 -17.69 -1.05
CA LYS A 17 -9.78 -17.03 -0.74
C LYS A 17 -9.74 -15.54 -1.08
N GLU A 18 -10.92 -14.96 -1.34
CA GLU A 18 -11.12 -13.52 -1.52
C GLU A 18 -11.04 -12.76 -0.19
N PHE A 19 -10.86 -11.43 -0.26
CA PHE A 19 -10.85 -10.53 0.90
C PHE A 19 -12.28 -10.09 1.28
N ASP A 20 -13.14 -11.07 1.55
CA ASP A 20 -14.55 -10.87 1.88
C ASP A 20 -14.79 -10.62 3.39
N GLY A 21 -16.05 -10.62 3.82
CA GLY A 21 -16.41 -10.40 5.22
C GLY A 21 -15.75 -11.39 6.20
N THR A 22 -15.41 -12.60 5.76
CA THR A 22 -14.66 -13.57 6.57
C THR A 22 -13.25 -13.05 6.83
N TYR A 23 -12.57 -12.55 5.79
CA TYR A 23 -11.26 -11.92 5.94
C TYR A 23 -11.31 -10.73 6.90
N TRP A 24 -12.31 -9.85 6.74
CA TRP A 24 -12.45 -8.67 7.60
C TRP A 24 -12.77 -9.03 9.05
N SER A 25 -13.54 -10.09 9.27
CA SER A 25 -13.84 -10.62 10.61
C SER A 25 -12.61 -11.29 11.22
N ASP A 26 -11.94 -12.18 10.49
CA ASP A 26 -10.83 -12.99 11.01
C ASP A 26 -9.58 -12.15 11.28
N ILE A 27 -9.25 -11.19 10.40
CA ILE A 27 -8.03 -10.38 10.51
C ILE A 27 -8.28 -9.08 11.28
N TYR A 28 -9.46 -8.47 11.16
CA TYR A 28 -9.75 -7.15 11.72
C TYR A 28 -10.95 -7.11 12.68
N GLY A 29 -11.57 -8.24 13.02
CA GLY A 29 -12.78 -8.31 13.86
C GLY A 29 -12.53 -7.91 15.32
N ASN A 30 -11.32 -8.14 15.84
CA ASN A 30 -10.96 -7.74 17.20
C ASN A 30 -10.48 -6.27 17.29
N GLY A 31 -10.25 -5.61 16.15
CA GLY A 31 -10.11 -4.15 16.02
C GLY A 31 -8.91 -3.46 16.70
N LEU A 32 -8.07 -4.15 17.47
CA LEU A 32 -7.15 -3.51 18.41
C LEU A 32 -5.64 -3.60 18.07
N ASP A 33 -5.21 -4.45 17.11
CA ASP A 33 -3.77 -4.78 17.00
C ASP A 33 -3.11 -4.55 15.63
N VAL A 34 -3.78 -3.87 14.68
CA VAL A 34 -3.22 -3.69 13.32
C VAL A 34 -2.55 -2.33 13.14
N ASP A 35 -1.25 -2.35 12.83
CA ASP A 35 -0.47 -1.14 12.50
C ASP A 35 -1.09 -0.36 11.33
N GLY A 36 -1.11 0.96 11.44
CA GLY A 36 -1.82 1.85 10.51
C GLY A 36 -3.33 1.95 10.77
N SER A 37 -3.87 1.26 11.78
CA SER A 37 -5.24 1.47 12.28
C SER A 37 -5.25 2.30 13.58
N TYR A 38 -4.61 1.81 14.65
CA TYR A 38 -4.63 2.51 15.95
C TYR A 38 -3.69 3.73 16.01
N ASN A 39 -2.60 3.71 15.25
CA ASN A 39 -1.59 4.76 15.15
C ASN A 39 -1.59 5.49 13.80
N ALA A 40 -2.70 5.41 13.04
CA ALA A 40 -2.84 5.99 11.71
C ALA A 40 -2.52 7.51 11.68
N LYS A 41 -2.92 8.23 12.73
CA LYS A 41 -2.68 9.67 12.87
C LYS A 41 -1.19 9.96 12.97
N GLN A 42 -0.44 9.21 13.78
CA GLN A 42 0.98 9.38 13.99
C GLN A 42 1.78 9.11 12.71
N HIS A 43 1.38 8.09 11.93
CA HIS A 43 1.97 7.84 10.61
C HIS A 43 1.76 9.01 9.66
N ALA A 44 0.55 9.60 9.64
CA ALA A 44 0.25 10.75 8.80
C ALA A 44 1.01 12.02 9.24
N GLU A 45 1.16 12.26 10.55
CA GLU A 45 1.94 13.36 11.10
C GLU A 45 3.43 13.22 10.81
N TYR A 46 3.99 12.01 10.96
CA TYR A 46 5.37 11.69 10.61
C TYR A 46 5.66 12.02 9.15
N LEU A 47 4.83 11.53 8.22
CA LEU A 47 5.00 11.82 6.80
C LEU A 47 4.82 13.31 6.52
N LYS A 48 3.86 13.98 7.17
CA LYS A 48 3.63 15.41 6.96
C LYS A 48 4.88 16.22 7.31
N ALA A 49 5.49 15.92 8.46
CA ALA A 49 6.73 16.58 8.90
C ALA A 49 7.89 16.30 7.93
N LEU A 50 8.03 15.05 7.47
CA LEU A 50 9.09 14.68 6.53
C LEU A 50 8.94 15.38 5.17
N PHE A 51 7.73 15.43 4.61
CA PHE A 51 7.48 16.12 3.34
C PHE A 51 7.63 17.64 3.45
N GLN A 52 7.31 18.23 4.61
CA GLN A 52 7.61 19.64 4.89
C GLN A 52 9.12 19.90 4.92
N LEU A 53 9.89 19.03 5.57
CA LEU A 53 11.36 19.13 5.60
C LEU A 53 11.98 19.01 4.21
N MET A 54 11.46 18.11 3.37
CA MET A 54 11.92 17.95 1.99
C MET A 54 11.40 19.06 1.04
N GLU A 55 10.55 19.97 1.53
CA GLU A 55 9.87 21.01 0.75
C GLU A 55 9.05 20.45 -0.44
N ILE A 56 8.48 19.24 -0.27
CA ILE A 56 7.69 18.56 -1.30
C ILE A 56 6.20 18.74 -1.00
N PRO A 57 5.47 19.53 -1.81
CA PRO A 57 4.03 19.64 -1.66
C PRO A 57 3.35 18.34 -2.14
N VAL A 58 2.36 17.86 -1.38
CA VAL A 58 1.57 16.67 -1.74
C VAL A 58 0.19 17.12 -2.20
N TYR A 59 -0.02 17.16 -3.52
CA TYR A 59 -1.29 17.54 -4.12
C TYR A 59 -2.14 16.33 -4.47
N LYS A 60 -1.51 15.19 -4.76
CA LYS A 60 -2.15 13.94 -5.16
C LYS A 60 -1.68 12.80 -4.27
N ILE A 61 -2.61 11.97 -3.84
CA ILE A 61 -2.35 10.73 -3.09
C ILE A 61 -2.89 9.53 -3.86
N ALA A 62 -2.18 8.40 -3.81
CA ALA A 62 -2.69 7.10 -4.23
C ALA A 62 -2.59 6.09 -3.09
N ASP A 63 -3.65 5.34 -2.80
CA ASP A 63 -3.66 4.26 -1.81
C ASP A 63 -3.90 2.91 -2.48
N PHE A 64 -2.91 2.03 -2.35
CA PHE A 64 -2.80 0.76 -3.04
C PHE A 64 -3.17 -0.42 -2.12
N GLY A 65 -4.47 -0.57 -1.86
CA GLY A 65 -5.04 -1.52 -0.89
C GLY A 65 -5.50 -0.79 0.37
N PHE A 66 -6.46 0.13 0.23
CA PHE A 66 -6.86 1.05 1.30
C PHE A 66 -7.61 0.37 2.46
N GLY A 67 -8.15 -0.83 2.27
CA GLY A 67 -8.90 -1.59 3.26
C GLY A 67 -10.02 -0.80 3.94
N LYS A 68 -9.99 -0.67 5.27
CA LYS A 68 -10.97 0.15 6.02
C LYS A 68 -10.76 1.67 5.86
N ALA A 69 -9.77 2.10 5.08
CA ALA A 69 -9.43 3.47 4.76
C ALA A 69 -9.12 4.37 5.99
N ILE A 70 -8.71 3.77 7.11
CA ILE A 70 -8.36 4.50 8.34
C ILE A 70 -7.10 5.34 8.09
N LEU A 71 -6.04 4.72 7.59
CA LEU A 71 -4.80 5.41 7.24
C LEU A 71 -5.03 6.45 6.14
N LEU A 72 -5.76 6.10 5.08
CA LEU A 72 -6.11 7.02 4.00
C LEU A 72 -6.80 8.28 4.52
N ARG A 73 -7.76 8.13 5.45
CA ARG A 73 -8.50 9.25 6.03
C ARG A 73 -7.56 10.21 6.75
N GLU A 74 -6.62 9.70 7.55
CA GLU A 74 -5.66 10.55 8.27
C GLU A 74 -4.66 11.21 7.32
N MET A 75 -4.19 10.50 6.28
CA MET A 75 -3.35 11.08 5.23
C MET A 75 -4.08 12.22 4.48
N VAL A 76 -5.35 12.02 4.10
CA VAL A 76 -6.16 13.05 3.44
C VAL A 76 -6.38 14.27 4.32
N LYS A 77 -6.54 14.10 5.64
CA LYS A 77 -6.64 15.23 6.58
C LYS A 77 -5.32 16.00 6.66
N SER A 78 -4.19 15.29 6.87
CA SER A 78 -2.88 15.92 7.09
C SER A 78 -2.33 16.62 5.85
N PHE A 79 -2.57 16.06 4.66
CA PHE A 79 -2.05 16.61 3.41
C PHE A 79 -3.05 17.49 2.66
N SER A 80 -4.36 17.32 2.89
CA SER A 80 -5.42 18.01 2.15
C SER A 80 -5.21 17.97 0.62
N PRO A 81 -5.01 16.78 0.02
CA PRO A 81 -4.73 16.66 -1.40
C PRO A 81 -5.94 17.09 -2.24
N VAL A 82 -5.67 17.64 -3.42
CA VAL A 82 -6.69 18.00 -4.43
C VAL A 82 -7.18 16.79 -5.22
N LYS A 83 -6.45 15.66 -5.18
CA LYS A 83 -6.87 14.41 -5.81
C LYS A 83 -6.42 13.19 -5.02
N VAL A 84 -7.28 12.19 -4.96
CA VAL A 84 -7.03 10.91 -4.29
C VAL A 84 -7.41 9.76 -5.22
N PHE A 85 -6.49 8.82 -5.41
CA PHE A 85 -6.73 7.54 -6.08
C PHE A 85 -6.75 6.47 -5.00
N ALA A 86 -7.76 5.61 -4.98
CA ALA A 86 -7.88 4.56 -3.96
C ALA A 86 -8.30 3.26 -4.65
N VAL A 87 -7.50 2.22 -4.52
CA VAL A 87 -7.78 0.89 -5.09
C VAL A 87 -7.81 -0.16 -4.00
N ASP A 88 -8.76 -1.09 -4.09
CA ASP A 88 -8.79 -2.28 -3.25
C ASP A 88 -9.43 -3.46 -4.01
N ALA A 89 -8.96 -4.68 -3.73
CA ALA A 89 -9.50 -5.90 -4.30
C ALA A 89 -10.78 -6.37 -3.57
N SER A 90 -11.01 -5.90 -2.34
CA SER A 90 -12.21 -6.17 -1.57
C SER A 90 -13.38 -5.31 -2.05
N LYS A 91 -14.42 -5.97 -2.57
CA LYS A 91 -15.70 -5.33 -2.90
C LYS A 91 -16.32 -4.67 -1.67
N GLU A 92 -16.19 -5.28 -0.51
CA GLU A 92 -16.73 -4.76 0.75
C GLU A 92 -16.06 -3.44 1.14
N ALA A 93 -14.72 -3.40 1.09
CA ALA A 93 -13.95 -2.19 1.36
C ALA A 93 -14.29 -1.07 0.36
N TYR A 94 -14.37 -1.42 -0.93
CA TYR A 94 -14.76 -0.50 -1.99
C TYR A 94 -16.14 0.14 -1.75
N GLU A 95 -17.15 -0.67 -1.46
CA GLU A 95 -18.50 -0.15 -1.21
C GLU A 95 -18.60 0.62 0.11
N ASP A 96 -17.85 0.24 1.15
CA ASP A 96 -17.77 1.00 2.41
C ASP A 96 -17.13 2.37 2.19
N LEU A 97 -16.02 2.46 1.46
CA LEU A 97 -15.33 3.72 1.20
C LEU A 97 -16.23 4.72 0.47
N LYS A 98 -16.99 4.26 -0.54
CA LYS A 98 -17.94 5.10 -1.29
C LYS A 98 -19.07 5.67 -0.43
N LYS A 99 -19.40 5.04 0.68
CA LYS A 99 -20.47 5.48 1.59
C LYS A 99 -19.98 6.48 2.64
N LYS A 100 -18.67 6.61 2.86
CA LYS A 100 -18.11 7.54 3.85
C LYS A 100 -18.45 9.00 3.49
N ASP A 101 -18.86 9.78 4.47
CA ASP A 101 -19.28 11.18 4.25
C ASP A 101 -18.19 12.07 3.66
N TRP A 102 -16.94 11.83 4.02
CA TRP A 102 -15.78 12.57 3.52
C TRP A 102 -15.36 12.17 2.09
N VAL A 103 -16.02 11.17 1.51
CA VAL A 103 -15.77 10.65 0.16
C VAL A 103 -16.98 10.88 -0.76
N LYS A 104 -18.18 10.46 -0.32
CA LYS A 104 -19.38 10.31 -1.17
C LYS A 104 -19.86 11.59 -1.86
N ARG A 105 -19.44 12.76 -1.38
CA ARG A 105 -19.81 14.08 -1.91
C ARG A 105 -18.64 14.84 -2.54
N SER A 106 -17.47 14.21 -2.65
CA SER A 106 -16.26 14.87 -3.15
C SER A 106 -15.87 14.31 -4.51
N ASP A 107 -15.60 15.21 -5.44
CA ASP A 107 -15.07 14.95 -6.78
C ASP A 107 -13.57 14.62 -6.80
N LYS A 108 -12.87 14.79 -5.66
CA LYS A 108 -11.43 14.51 -5.56
C LYS A 108 -11.09 13.02 -5.55
N PHE A 109 -12.05 12.14 -5.24
CA PHE A 109 -11.80 10.70 -5.09
C PHE A 109 -12.05 9.94 -6.38
N HIS A 110 -11.03 9.20 -6.82
CA HIS A 110 -11.11 8.20 -7.87
C HIS A 110 -10.92 6.82 -7.24
N ILE A 111 -12.01 6.07 -7.10
CA ILE A 111 -12.05 4.81 -6.34
C ILE A 111 -12.23 3.63 -7.30
N PHE A 112 -11.39 2.60 -7.15
CA PHE A 112 -11.33 1.43 -8.00
C PHE A 112 -11.54 0.15 -7.19
N HIS A 113 -12.44 -0.72 -7.65
CA HIS A 113 -12.54 -2.10 -7.19
C HIS A 113 -11.74 -2.97 -8.17
N GLU A 114 -10.46 -3.14 -7.88
CA GLU A 114 -9.53 -3.87 -8.75
C GLU A 114 -8.34 -4.39 -7.94
N SER A 115 -7.69 -5.44 -8.44
CA SER A 115 -6.50 -5.99 -7.81
C SER A 115 -5.24 -5.24 -8.28
N LEU A 116 -4.19 -5.20 -7.45
CA LEU A 116 -2.95 -4.50 -7.81
C LEU A 116 -2.26 -5.10 -9.03
N GLU A 117 -2.38 -6.41 -9.23
CA GLU A 117 -1.83 -7.13 -10.37
C GLU A 117 -2.43 -6.63 -11.69
N THR A 118 -3.74 -6.37 -11.69
CA THR A 118 -4.52 -6.04 -12.89
C THR A 118 -4.73 -4.55 -13.10
N LEU A 119 -4.64 -3.75 -12.04
CA LEU A 119 -4.83 -2.30 -12.07
C LEU A 119 -4.01 -1.63 -13.17
N LYS A 120 -4.66 -0.79 -13.97
CA LYS A 120 -3.99 0.05 -14.98
C LYS A 120 -4.45 1.49 -14.85
N LEU A 121 -3.52 2.37 -14.51
CA LEU A 121 -3.74 3.81 -14.44
C LEU A 121 -2.72 4.53 -15.35
N PRO A 122 -2.88 4.49 -16.69
CA PRO A 122 -1.93 5.13 -17.61
C PRO A 122 -1.73 6.63 -17.37
N LYS A 123 -2.73 7.29 -16.76
CA LYS A 123 -2.60 8.68 -16.33
C LYS A 123 -1.52 8.86 -15.27
N LEU A 124 -1.40 7.93 -14.33
CA LEU A 124 -0.39 8.00 -13.27
C LEU A 124 1.02 7.68 -13.79
N GLU A 125 1.19 6.96 -14.90
CA GLU A 125 2.51 6.79 -15.53
C GLU A 125 3.03 8.10 -16.14
N LYS A 126 2.12 8.95 -16.61
CA LYS A 126 2.44 10.27 -17.19
C LYS A 126 2.54 11.36 -16.13
N GLU A 127 1.66 11.29 -15.14
CA GLU A 127 1.54 12.27 -14.06
C GLU A 127 1.48 11.55 -12.70
N PRO A 128 2.62 10.99 -12.23
CA PRO A 128 2.69 10.28 -10.95
C PRO A 128 2.16 11.14 -9.80
N VAL A 129 1.55 10.51 -8.81
CA VAL A 129 1.18 11.19 -7.57
C VAL A 129 2.43 11.50 -6.74
N GLU A 130 2.36 12.50 -5.88
CA GLU A 130 3.50 12.80 -5.01
C GLU A 130 3.67 11.73 -3.93
N LEU A 131 2.56 11.23 -3.36
CA LEU A 131 2.59 10.22 -2.30
C LEU A 131 1.68 9.02 -2.61
N GLY A 132 2.28 7.85 -2.70
CA GLY A 132 1.63 6.55 -2.68
C GLY A 132 1.60 5.95 -1.27
N ILE A 133 0.61 5.13 -0.96
CA ILE A 133 0.46 4.38 0.28
C ILE A 133 0.34 2.90 -0.09
N CYS A 134 1.18 2.06 0.51
CA CYS A 134 1.07 0.60 0.43
C CYS A 134 1.41 0.04 1.82
N ASN A 135 0.41 0.04 2.69
CA ASN A 135 0.55 -0.35 4.09
C ASN A 135 0.04 -1.78 4.29
N SER A 136 0.95 -2.74 4.50
CA SER A 136 0.60 -4.14 4.75
C SER A 136 -0.30 -4.75 3.66
N VAL A 137 0.12 -4.62 2.39
CA VAL A 137 -0.60 -5.22 1.25
C VAL A 137 0.23 -6.26 0.48
N ILE A 138 1.52 -6.00 0.26
CA ILE A 138 2.38 -6.85 -0.58
C ILE A 138 2.53 -8.28 -0.04
N GLN A 139 2.34 -8.51 1.26
CA GLN A 139 2.39 -9.85 1.84
C GLN A 139 1.32 -10.78 1.27
N TYR A 140 0.23 -10.26 0.72
CA TYR A 140 -0.85 -11.06 0.14
C TYR A 140 -0.58 -11.52 -1.30
N LEU A 141 0.38 -10.90 -1.98
CA LEU A 141 0.69 -11.23 -3.37
C LEU A 141 1.66 -12.42 -3.45
N PRO A 142 1.54 -13.30 -4.46
CA PRO A 142 2.53 -14.34 -4.73
C PRO A 142 3.84 -13.72 -5.24
N ASP A 143 4.95 -14.40 -5.00
CA ASP A 143 6.31 -13.91 -5.33
C ASP A 143 6.48 -13.47 -6.80
N SER A 144 5.83 -14.16 -7.73
CA SER A 144 5.92 -13.88 -9.15
C SER A 144 5.28 -12.54 -9.55
N MET A 145 4.38 -12.00 -8.72
CA MET A 145 3.65 -10.75 -9.01
C MET A 145 4.32 -9.51 -8.43
N ILE A 146 5.03 -9.67 -7.31
CA ILE A 146 5.55 -8.55 -6.53
C ILE A 146 6.44 -7.61 -7.36
N PRO A 147 7.41 -8.09 -8.17
CA PRO A 147 8.23 -7.19 -8.98
C PRO A 147 7.39 -6.30 -9.91
N GLY A 148 6.47 -6.90 -10.69
CA GLY A 148 5.64 -6.15 -11.62
C GLY A 148 4.70 -5.14 -10.93
N VAL A 149 4.18 -5.49 -9.76
CA VAL A 149 3.36 -4.58 -8.95
C VAL A 149 4.18 -3.42 -8.39
N LEU A 150 5.38 -3.68 -7.85
CA LEU A 150 6.25 -2.63 -7.31
C LEU A 150 6.73 -1.65 -8.40
N GLU A 151 7.10 -2.15 -9.58
CA GLU A 151 7.44 -1.27 -10.71
C GLU A 151 6.27 -0.39 -11.14
N LYS A 152 5.06 -0.96 -11.18
CA LYS A 152 3.85 -0.19 -11.48
C LYS A 152 3.64 0.92 -10.45
N MET A 153 3.75 0.60 -9.15
CA MET A 153 3.67 1.61 -8.08
C MET A 153 4.75 2.68 -8.22
N ALA A 154 5.98 2.29 -8.54
CA ALA A 154 7.09 3.24 -8.73
C ALA A 154 6.85 4.18 -9.90
N LYS A 155 6.17 3.73 -10.95
CA LYS A 155 5.72 4.60 -12.05
C LYS A 155 4.52 5.47 -11.67
N TYR A 156 3.71 5.06 -10.70
CA TYR A 156 2.49 5.76 -10.33
C TYR A 156 2.68 6.80 -9.22
N CYS A 157 3.76 6.73 -8.45
CA CYS A 157 4.07 7.66 -7.37
C CYS A 157 5.55 8.02 -7.30
N ASN A 158 5.82 9.27 -6.88
CA ASN A 158 7.19 9.75 -6.64
C ASN A 158 7.76 9.16 -5.35
N TYR A 159 6.92 9.06 -4.32
CA TYR A 159 7.25 8.47 -3.03
C TYR A 159 6.19 7.45 -2.64
N LEU A 160 6.60 6.35 -2.02
CA LEU A 160 5.72 5.30 -1.53
C LEU A 160 5.95 5.14 -0.02
N TYR A 161 4.92 5.45 0.78
CA TYR A 161 4.86 4.99 2.15
C TYR A 161 4.58 3.49 2.15
N PHE A 162 5.53 2.71 2.68
CA PHE A 162 5.56 1.27 2.49
C PHE A 162 5.81 0.54 3.80
N THR A 163 4.91 -0.39 4.12
CA THR A 163 5.10 -1.33 5.24
C THR A 163 4.75 -2.73 4.79
N VAL A 164 5.45 -3.72 5.36
CA VAL A 164 5.16 -5.13 5.14
C VAL A 164 5.67 -5.96 6.31
N PRO A 165 4.86 -6.86 6.88
CA PRO A 165 5.32 -7.76 7.93
C PRO A 165 6.32 -8.78 7.37
N THR A 166 7.41 -8.96 8.08
CA THR A 166 8.43 -9.99 7.83
C THR A 166 8.10 -11.28 8.57
N ASN A 167 8.81 -12.37 8.27
CA ASN A 167 8.73 -13.61 9.04
C ASN A 167 9.16 -13.41 10.50
N GLU A 168 10.09 -12.49 10.76
CA GLU A 168 10.47 -12.12 12.12
C GLU A 168 9.28 -11.45 12.83
N ASP A 169 8.61 -10.48 12.20
CA ASP A 169 7.44 -9.80 12.77
C ASP A 169 6.28 -10.77 13.03
N TYR A 170 5.98 -11.67 12.08
CA TYR A 170 4.95 -12.69 12.26
C TYR A 170 5.27 -13.67 13.40
N SER A 171 6.56 -13.95 13.66
CA SER A 171 6.95 -14.80 14.78
C SER A 171 6.62 -14.12 16.10
N VAL A 172 6.95 -12.83 16.23
CA VAL A 172 6.61 -12.02 17.41
C VAL A 172 5.10 -11.91 17.59
N MET A 173 4.34 -11.60 16.54
CA MET A 173 2.88 -11.51 16.60
C MET A 173 2.23 -12.84 17.01
N LYS A 174 2.79 -13.97 16.58
CA LYS A 174 2.31 -15.29 16.99
C LYS A 174 2.61 -15.56 18.47
N GLU A 175 3.80 -15.22 18.94
CA GLU A 175 4.23 -15.46 20.31
C GLU A 175 3.53 -14.54 21.31
N GLU A 176 3.42 -13.25 21.00
CA GLU A 176 2.90 -12.24 21.93
C GLU A 176 1.39 -12.05 21.85
N MET A 177 0.79 -12.24 20.67
CA MET A 177 -0.62 -11.92 20.41
C MET A 177 -1.45 -13.13 19.96
N ASN A 178 -0.83 -14.31 19.84
CA ASN A 178 -1.44 -15.50 19.24
C ASN A 178 -2.05 -15.24 17.86
N PHE A 179 -1.48 -14.28 17.11
CA PHE A 179 -1.98 -13.86 15.82
C PHE A 179 -1.39 -14.70 14.69
N THR A 180 -2.25 -15.10 13.74
CA THR A 180 -1.82 -15.76 12.51
C THR A 180 -2.64 -15.25 11.32
N ASP A 181 -1.97 -14.93 10.21
CA ASP A 181 -2.62 -14.51 8.98
C ASP A 181 -2.53 -15.63 7.92
N PRO A 182 -3.62 -16.38 7.68
CA PRO A 182 -3.64 -17.45 6.67
C PRO A 182 -3.68 -16.92 5.23
N TYR A 183 -3.99 -15.64 5.03
CA TYR A 183 -4.02 -14.99 3.72
C TYR A 183 -2.62 -14.52 3.30
N ALA A 184 -1.72 -14.26 4.25
CA ALA A 184 -0.40 -13.71 3.97
C ALA A 184 0.67 -14.77 3.65
N PHE A 185 1.59 -14.39 2.76
CA PHE A 185 2.87 -15.06 2.57
C PHE A 185 3.92 -14.44 3.52
N SER A 186 4.48 -15.27 4.41
CA SER A 186 5.58 -14.87 5.29
C SER A 186 6.92 -14.91 4.55
N ARG A 187 7.73 -13.84 4.68
CA ARG A 187 8.99 -13.64 3.94
C ARG A 187 9.99 -12.83 4.75
N SER A 188 11.27 -13.01 4.44
CA SER A 188 12.35 -12.25 5.08
C SER A 188 12.53 -10.84 4.56
N LYS A 189 13.02 -9.97 5.44
CA LYS A 189 13.45 -8.61 5.10
C LYS A 189 14.39 -8.57 3.89
N LYS A 190 15.31 -9.53 3.78
CA LYS A 190 16.27 -9.63 2.66
C LYS A 190 15.55 -9.82 1.32
N LYS A 191 14.47 -10.62 1.32
CA LYS A 191 13.68 -10.89 0.12
C LYS A 191 12.90 -9.65 -0.32
N TYR A 192 12.22 -8.96 0.61
CA TYR A 192 11.52 -7.72 0.30
C TYR A 192 12.48 -6.63 -0.20
N ARG A 193 13.62 -6.42 0.50
CA ARG A 193 14.63 -5.45 0.07
C ARG A 193 15.14 -5.69 -1.35
N LYS A 194 15.34 -6.95 -1.74
CA LYS A 194 15.76 -7.30 -3.12
C LYS A 194 14.74 -6.87 -4.17
N TRP A 195 13.43 -6.97 -3.89
CA TRP A 195 12.40 -6.53 -4.83
C TRP A 195 12.26 -5.01 -4.85
N ILE A 196 12.24 -4.39 -3.67
CA ILE A 196 12.11 -2.93 -3.51
C ILE A 196 13.27 -2.22 -4.20
N SER A 197 14.51 -2.67 -4.00
CA SER A 197 15.71 -1.97 -4.51
C SER A 197 15.80 -1.90 -6.03
N ARG A 198 14.97 -2.65 -6.76
CA ARG A 198 14.89 -2.58 -8.22
C ARG A 198 14.30 -1.25 -8.68
N ASP A 199 13.22 -0.81 -8.04
CA ASP A 199 12.39 0.30 -8.51
C ASP A 199 12.35 1.48 -7.53
N PHE A 200 12.84 1.29 -6.30
CA PHE A 200 12.82 2.27 -5.24
C PHE A 200 14.16 2.38 -4.51
N GLU A 201 14.33 3.51 -3.82
CA GLU A 201 15.40 3.77 -2.84
C GLU A 201 14.75 4.07 -1.49
N ILE A 202 15.36 3.60 -0.40
CA ILE A 202 14.89 3.93 0.95
C ILE A 202 15.43 5.31 1.31
N VAL A 203 14.55 6.26 1.64
CA VAL A 203 14.92 7.65 1.98
C VAL A 203 14.46 8.07 3.38
N GLY A 204 13.73 7.22 4.08
CA GLY A 204 13.26 7.48 5.43
C GLY A 204 12.65 6.24 6.07
N TYR A 205 12.15 6.39 7.31
CA TYR A 205 11.43 5.33 7.99
C TYR A 205 10.12 5.04 7.24
N ASN A 206 10.01 3.85 6.65
CA ASN A 206 8.87 3.42 5.82
C ASN A 206 8.59 4.34 4.60
N LEU A 207 9.54 5.18 4.18
CA LEU A 207 9.41 6.01 2.99
C LEU A 207 10.39 5.57 1.91
N LEU A 208 9.84 5.23 0.75
CA LEU A 208 10.56 4.87 -0.44
C LEU A 208 10.46 5.99 -1.47
N GLN A 209 11.55 6.31 -2.16
CA GLN A 209 11.55 7.18 -3.32
C GLN A 209 11.61 6.34 -4.59
N SER A 210 10.76 6.64 -5.56
CA SER A 210 10.77 5.99 -6.86
C SER A 210 12.03 6.35 -7.65
N LYS A 211 12.70 5.35 -8.23
CA LYS A 211 13.80 5.55 -9.19
C LYS A 211 13.34 6.13 -10.52
N TRP A 212 12.03 6.05 -10.80
CA TRP A 212 11.41 6.61 -12.01
C TRP A 212 11.19 8.13 -11.92
N LEU A 213 11.33 8.72 -10.73
CA LEU A 213 11.32 10.18 -10.52
C LEU A 213 12.52 10.88 -11.20
N GLY A 214 13.62 10.15 -11.43
CA GLY A 214 14.87 10.69 -11.95
C GLY A 214 15.54 11.66 -10.97
N GLU A 215 16.21 12.69 -11.50
CA GLU A 215 17.03 13.60 -10.69
C GLU A 215 16.26 14.58 -9.79
N LYS A 216 14.92 14.58 -9.83
CA LYS A 216 14.05 15.50 -9.09
C LYS A 216 13.81 15.08 -7.63
N GLY A 217 14.40 13.98 -7.19
CA GLY A 217 14.25 13.44 -5.83
C GLY A 217 15.15 14.10 -4.79
N PHE A 218 14.93 13.73 -3.53
CA PHE A 218 15.69 14.22 -2.37
C PHE A 218 17.11 13.65 -2.38
N LYS A 219 18.14 14.47 -2.56
CA LYS A 219 19.53 14.05 -2.82
C LYS A 219 20.39 14.04 -1.54
N GLU A 220 20.10 13.16 -0.61
CA GLU A 220 21.01 12.87 0.51
C GLU A 220 21.58 11.46 0.39
N ASP A 221 22.56 11.30 -0.50
CA ASP A 221 23.14 9.99 -0.86
C ASP A 221 23.70 9.22 0.35
N PHE A 222 24.15 9.93 1.39
CA PHE A 222 24.65 9.32 2.62
C PHE A 222 23.60 8.46 3.35
N PHE A 223 22.31 8.84 3.28
CA PHE A 223 21.23 8.17 4.01
C PHE A 223 20.43 7.19 3.17
N ARG A 224 20.80 6.99 1.89
CA ARG A 224 20.16 6.03 1.00
C ARG A 224 20.70 4.61 1.26
N ILE A 225 19.79 3.64 1.44
CA ILE A 225 20.09 2.23 1.78
C ILE A 225 19.75 1.29 0.61
#